data_AF-A0A7C7CVN7-F1
#
_entry.id   AF-A0A7C7CVN7-F1
#
_cell.length_a   1.000
_cell.length_b   1.000
_cell.length_c   1.000
_cell.angle_alpha   90.00
_cell.angle_beta   90.00
_cell.angle_gamma   90.00
#
_symmetry.space_group_name_H-M   'P 1'
#
loop_
_entity.id
_entity.type
_entity.pdbx_description
1 polymer ?
#
loop_
_entity_poly.entity_id
_entity_poly.type
_entity_poly.pdbx_seq_one_letter_code
_entity_poly.pdbx_strand_id
1 'polypeptide(L)'
;MGPNNEIKGQGKFSVKDPNAISFEAHMKAGEIKAKEFLAMFGEHFREGLTGKFKNLKLILKSRGQKFSENIRNLNGKLSFHLANGIIDTKKLHEGVFSLFDLEQPLESKSKKDKDQEPSKYESISGDFIYTDGVAKTNNLVYETDQRKSAIVGKFDLNDLEMDTVVGVAHLPGLDKLLNQIPLVGSILTAGDEGSLIKTYYDVKGPFDNPEVTAIPFTSLSKKFTGLFQGVLQSSEEILNLPKKIGVGEITD
;
A
#
# COMPACT_ATOMS: atom_id res chain seq x y z
N MET A 1 23.30 -1.28 22.44
CA MET A 1 22.66 -1.35 21.11
C MET A 1 21.51 -2.34 21.21
N GLY A 2 20.26 -1.88 21.19
CA GLY A 2 19.05 -2.70 21.41
C GLY A 2 18.47 -3.28 20.10
N PRO A 3 17.48 -4.18 20.17
CA PRO A 3 17.09 -5.07 19.08
C PRO A 3 16.19 -4.38 18.04
N ASN A 4 16.79 -3.62 17.12
CA ASN A 4 16.04 -2.88 16.10
C ASN A 4 15.58 -3.73 14.89
N ASN A 5 15.34 -5.04 15.08
CA ASN A 5 14.91 -5.91 13.98
C ASN A 5 14.09 -7.14 14.44
N GLU A 6 13.33 -7.00 15.52
CA GLU A 6 12.52 -8.10 16.06
C GLU A 6 11.06 -8.03 15.59
N ILE A 7 10.55 -9.18 15.15
CA ILE A 7 9.12 -9.42 14.96
C ILE A 7 8.59 -10.04 16.25
N LYS A 8 7.73 -9.31 16.97
CA LYS A 8 7.07 -9.83 18.16
C LYS A 8 5.77 -10.50 17.75
N GLY A 9 5.66 -11.80 18.01
CA GLY A 9 4.48 -12.60 17.71
C GLY A 9 3.94 -13.29 18.95
N GLN A 10 2.61 -13.39 19.05
CA GLN A 10 1.92 -14.31 19.96
C GLN A 10 0.80 -14.98 19.17
N GLY A 11 0.49 -16.23 19.49
CA GLY A 11 -0.58 -16.93 18.80
C GLY A 11 -1.20 -18.02 19.64
N LYS A 12 -2.39 -18.45 19.22
CA LYS A 12 -3.12 -19.58 19.78
C LYS A 12 -3.57 -20.45 18.62
N PHE A 13 -3.49 -21.75 18.78
CA PHE A 13 -4.10 -22.71 17.86
C PHE A 13 -5.03 -23.62 18.66
N SER A 14 -6.12 -24.06 18.04
CA SER A 14 -7.03 -25.05 18.61
C SER A 14 -7.30 -26.12 17.58
N VAL A 15 -7.18 -27.36 18.05
CA VAL A 15 -7.42 -28.61 17.30
C VAL A 15 -8.63 -29.37 17.89
N LYS A 16 -9.53 -28.64 18.57
CA LYS A 16 -10.75 -29.22 19.16
C LYS A 16 -11.62 -29.92 18.11
N ASP A 17 -11.58 -29.42 16.88
CA ASP A 17 -12.19 -30.06 15.73
C ASP A 17 -11.10 -30.87 15.00
N PRO A 18 -11.21 -32.21 14.92
CA PRO A 18 -10.18 -33.03 14.27
C PRO A 18 -10.06 -32.74 12.76
N ASN A 19 -11.06 -32.12 12.15
CA ASN A 19 -11.07 -31.80 10.73
C ASN A 19 -10.72 -30.33 10.44
N ALA A 20 -10.62 -29.46 11.45
CA ALA A 20 -10.38 -28.03 11.24
C ALA A 20 -9.39 -27.47 12.26
N ILE A 21 -8.41 -26.72 11.75
CA ILE A 21 -7.49 -25.96 12.60
C ILE A 21 -8.03 -24.55 12.70
N SER A 22 -8.20 -24.06 13.93
CA SER A 22 -8.40 -22.62 14.15
C SER A 22 -7.15 -22.01 14.73
N PHE A 23 -6.78 -20.83 14.26
CA PHE A 23 -5.67 -20.07 14.81
C PHE A 23 -6.06 -18.61 15.07
N GLU A 24 -5.34 -18.01 16.00
CA GLU A 24 -5.29 -16.59 16.25
C GLU A 24 -3.81 -16.18 16.30
N ALA A 25 -3.43 -15.16 15.54
CA ALA A 25 -2.06 -14.67 15.42
C ALA A 25 -2.05 -13.16 15.62
N HIS A 26 -1.21 -12.70 16.53
CA HIS A 26 -0.96 -11.27 16.76
C HIS A 26 0.52 -11.05 16.52
N MET A 27 0.84 -10.18 15.57
CA MET A 27 2.21 -9.81 15.26
C MET A 27 2.36 -8.29 15.28
N LYS A 28 3.49 -7.84 15.79
CA LYS A 28 3.92 -6.46 15.69
C LYS A 28 5.39 -6.42 15.35
N ALA A 29 5.74 -5.60 14.37
CA ALA A 29 7.12 -5.30 14.04
C ALA A 29 7.27 -3.80 13.76
N GLY A 30 8.51 -3.32 13.89
CA GLY A 30 8.89 -1.96 13.57
C GLY A 30 10.34 -1.96 13.12
N GLU A 31 10.62 -1.09 12.14
CA GLU A 31 11.93 -0.93 11.52
C GLU A 31 12.53 -2.21 10.88
N ILE A 32 11.69 -3.17 10.46
CA ILE A 32 12.13 -4.40 9.75
C ILE A 32 12.16 -4.22 8.24
N LYS A 33 13.03 -4.94 7.53
CA LYS A 33 13.04 -4.91 6.05
C LYS A 33 11.91 -5.76 5.48
N ALA A 34 11.24 -5.27 4.44
CA ALA A 34 10.13 -5.99 3.81
C ALA A 34 10.54 -7.38 3.31
N LYS A 35 11.75 -7.49 2.73
CA LYS A 35 12.31 -8.78 2.29
C LYS A 35 12.47 -9.79 3.42
N GLU A 36 12.82 -9.35 4.63
CA GLU A 36 13.02 -10.23 5.79
C GLU A 36 11.68 -10.71 6.31
N PHE A 37 10.67 -9.84 6.30
CA PHE A 37 9.29 -10.24 6.57
C PHE A 37 8.78 -11.24 5.53
N LEU A 38 8.91 -10.94 4.25
CA LEU A 38 8.37 -11.78 3.17
C LEU A 38 9.05 -13.15 3.06
N ALA A 39 10.31 -13.27 3.49
CA ALA A 39 11.01 -14.55 3.55
C ALA A 39 10.32 -15.60 4.46
N MET A 40 9.43 -15.19 5.36
CA MET A 40 8.61 -16.13 6.15
C MET A 40 7.64 -16.94 5.28
N PHE A 41 7.34 -16.45 4.07
CA PHE A 41 6.53 -17.12 3.06
C PHE A 41 7.43 -17.81 2.01
N GLY A 42 8.66 -18.19 2.36
CA GLY A 42 9.59 -18.82 1.43
C GLY A 42 9.96 -17.94 0.25
N GLU A 43 10.16 -18.55 -0.91
CA GLU A 43 10.60 -17.86 -2.13
C GLU A 43 9.43 -17.22 -2.92
N HIS A 44 8.18 -17.40 -2.48
CA HIS A 44 6.99 -16.99 -3.25
C HIS A 44 7.00 -15.51 -3.63
N PHE A 45 7.35 -14.62 -2.70
CA PHE A 45 7.35 -13.16 -2.94
C PHE A 45 8.75 -12.58 -3.08
N ARG A 46 9.74 -13.41 -3.42
CA ARG A 46 11.13 -12.97 -3.50
C ARG A 46 11.26 -11.79 -4.45
N GLU A 47 11.81 -10.69 -3.95
CA GLU A 47 12.00 -9.42 -4.67
C GLU A 47 10.71 -8.74 -5.18
N GLY A 48 9.53 -9.27 -4.86
CA GLY A 48 8.25 -8.64 -5.19
C GLY A 48 8.02 -7.32 -4.47
N LEU A 49 8.57 -7.19 -3.26
CA LEU A 49 8.47 -5.97 -2.47
C LEU A 49 9.69 -5.81 -1.56
N THR A 50 10.27 -4.62 -1.58
CA THR A 50 11.44 -4.26 -0.76
C THR A 50 11.11 -3.09 0.17
N GLY A 51 12.11 -2.34 0.66
CA GLY A 51 11.90 -1.24 1.60
C GLY A 51 11.83 -1.66 3.07
N LYS A 52 11.36 -0.75 3.92
CA LYS A 52 11.39 -0.89 5.38
C LYS A 52 10.00 -0.65 6.00
N PHE A 53 9.51 -1.61 6.77
CA PHE A 53 8.33 -1.41 7.60
C PHE A 53 8.68 -0.47 8.75
N LYS A 54 8.14 0.74 8.74
CA LYS A 54 8.15 1.67 9.89
C LYS A 54 7.27 1.16 11.00
N ASN A 55 6.11 0.62 10.63
CA ASN A 55 5.27 -0.16 11.50
C ASN A 55 4.64 -1.32 10.72
N LEU A 56 4.38 -2.40 11.44
CA LEU A 56 3.56 -3.50 10.99
C LEU A 56 2.82 -4.02 12.23
N LYS A 57 1.49 -4.11 12.14
CA LYS A 57 0.65 -4.71 13.15
C LYS A 57 -0.38 -5.59 12.46
N LEU A 58 -0.43 -6.84 12.88
CA LEU A 58 -1.30 -7.86 12.33
C LEU A 58 -2.03 -8.53 13.48
N ILE A 59 -3.36 -8.62 13.40
CA ILE A 59 -4.18 -9.41 14.31
C ILE A 59 -5.11 -10.21 13.41
N LEU A 60 -4.85 -11.50 13.27
CA LEU A 60 -5.61 -12.39 12.40
C LEU A 60 -6.18 -13.54 13.20
N LYS A 61 -7.35 -14.00 12.80
CA LYS A 61 -7.92 -15.27 13.23
C LYS A 61 -8.50 -15.97 12.01
N SER A 62 -8.42 -17.29 12.00
CA SER A 62 -9.10 -18.09 11.00
C SER A 62 -9.45 -19.48 11.51
N ARG A 63 -10.30 -20.16 10.75
CA ARG A 63 -10.63 -21.56 10.90
C ARG A 63 -10.86 -22.17 9.52
N GLY A 64 -10.27 -23.33 9.28
CA GLY A 64 -10.43 -24.06 8.03
C GLY A 64 -9.81 -25.46 8.11
N GLN A 65 -10.26 -26.34 7.23
CA GLN A 65 -9.73 -27.71 7.11
C GLN A 65 -8.39 -27.73 6.34
N LYS A 66 -8.19 -26.73 5.46
CA LYS A 66 -6.97 -26.55 4.65
C LYS A 66 -6.47 -25.10 4.73
N PHE A 67 -5.24 -24.86 4.26
CA PHE A 67 -4.64 -23.52 4.26
C PHE A 67 -5.46 -22.51 3.42
N SER A 68 -5.97 -22.93 2.25
CA SER A 68 -6.83 -22.11 1.40
C SER A 68 -8.13 -21.68 2.10
N GLU A 69 -8.81 -22.61 2.78
CA GLU A 69 -10.01 -22.29 3.59
C GLU A 69 -9.69 -21.33 4.74
N ASN A 70 -8.52 -21.47 5.37
CA ASN A 70 -8.08 -20.55 6.40
C ASN A 70 -7.85 -19.12 5.85
N ILE A 71 -7.44 -18.98 4.60
CA ILE A 71 -7.26 -17.64 4.02
C ILE A 71 -8.62 -17.05 3.60
N ARG A 72 -9.52 -17.88 3.07
CA ARG A 72 -10.90 -17.49 2.76
C ARG A 72 -11.71 -17.08 3.99
N ASN A 73 -11.45 -17.70 5.14
CA ASN A 73 -12.15 -17.40 6.39
C ASN A 73 -11.37 -16.41 7.28
N LEU A 74 -10.37 -15.73 6.72
CA LEU A 74 -9.51 -14.85 7.47
C LEU A 74 -10.29 -13.63 7.98
N ASN A 75 -10.18 -13.40 9.28
CA ASN A 75 -10.81 -12.30 9.97
C ASN A 75 -9.75 -11.54 10.78
N GLY A 76 -9.82 -10.22 10.85
CA GLY A 76 -8.85 -9.47 11.63
C GLY A 76 -8.55 -8.06 11.16
N LYS A 77 -7.35 -7.60 11.50
CA LYS A 77 -6.85 -6.26 11.18
C LYS A 77 -5.38 -6.31 10.76
N LEU A 78 -5.04 -5.54 9.73
CA LEU A 78 -3.68 -5.25 9.33
C LEU A 78 -3.50 -3.73 9.36
N SER A 79 -2.38 -3.27 9.87
CA SER A 79 -1.93 -1.89 9.82
C SER A 79 -0.46 -1.90 9.48
N PHE A 80 -0.05 -1.16 8.45
CA PHE A 80 1.34 -1.11 8.05
C PHE A 80 1.73 0.24 7.48
N HIS A 81 3.03 0.51 7.52
CA HIS A 81 3.67 1.61 6.82
C HIS A 81 5.03 1.13 6.31
N LEU A 82 5.15 0.97 5.00
CA LEU A 82 6.38 0.70 4.28
C LEU A 82 6.95 2.00 3.74
N ALA A 83 8.25 2.20 3.93
CA ALA A 83 8.98 3.35 3.41
C ALA A 83 10.09 2.90 2.44
N ASN A 84 10.29 3.70 1.40
CA ASN A 84 11.43 3.71 0.48
C ASN A 84 11.78 2.32 -0.07
N GLY A 85 11.07 1.88 -1.10
CA GLY A 85 11.27 0.54 -1.66
C GLY A 85 10.99 0.46 -3.15
N ILE A 86 11.05 -0.78 -3.62
CA ILE A 86 10.72 -1.21 -4.97
C ILE A 86 9.55 -2.19 -4.85
N ILE A 87 8.55 -2.01 -5.71
CA ILE A 87 7.45 -2.92 -5.90
C ILE A 87 7.52 -3.51 -7.32
N ASP A 88 7.53 -4.83 -7.39
CA ASP A 88 7.43 -5.61 -8.62
C ASP A 88 6.09 -6.34 -8.57
N THR A 89 5.08 -5.73 -9.20
CA THR A 89 3.70 -6.22 -9.17
C THR A 89 3.55 -7.57 -9.86
N LYS A 90 4.40 -7.87 -10.85
CA LYS A 90 4.44 -9.18 -11.51
C LYS A 90 4.91 -10.27 -10.56
N LYS A 91 6.04 -10.07 -9.86
CA LYS A 91 6.52 -11.05 -8.86
C LYS A 91 5.56 -11.20 -7.68
N LEU A 92 4.90 -10.11 -7.26
CA LEU A 92 3.88 -10.21 -6.22
C LEU A 92 2.69 -11.04 -6.67
N HIS A 93 2.22 -10.85 -7.90
CA HIS A 93 1.17 -11.63 -8.53
C HIS A 93 1.56 -13.12 -8.63
N GLU A 94 2.71 -13.43 -9.24
CA GLU A 94 3.24 -14.80 -9.33
C GLU A 94 3.36 -15.46 -7.95
N GLY A 95 3.80 -14.70 -6.95
CA GLY A 95 3.91 -15.15 -5.56
C GLY A 95 2.57 -15.49 -4.91
N VAL A 96 1.51 -14.73 -5.20
CA VAL A 96 0.15 -15.08 -4.77
C VAL A 96 -0.25 -16.43 -5.36
N PHE A 97 -0.18 -16.59 -6.68
CA PHE A 97 -0.56 -17.85 -7.34
C PHE A 97 0.25 -19.04 -6.82
N SER A 98 1.56 -18.86 -6.63
CA SER A 98 2.45 -19.88 -6.11
C SER A 98 2.16 -20.25 -4.65
N LEU A 99 1.87 -19.27 -3.77
CA LEU A 99 1.55 -19.52 -2.36
C LEU A 99 0.21 -20.27 -2.22
N PHE A 100 -0.75 -19.98 -3.09
CA PHE A 100 -2.11 -20.54 -3.02
C PHE A 100 -2.31 -21.80 -3.86
N ASP A 101 -1.28 -22.27 -4.59
CA ASP A 101 -1.37 -23.39 -5.52
C ASP A 101 -2.51 -23.21 -6.55
N LEU A 102 -2.67 -21.98 -7.04
CA LEU A 102 -3.70 -21.62 -8.02
C LEU A 102 -3.18 -21.86 -9.43
N GLU A 103 -4.02 -22.45 -10.29
CA GLU A 103 -3.71 -22.54 -11.72
C GLU A 103 -3.71 -21.14 -12.33
N GLN A 104 -2.60 -20.74 -12.96
CA GLN A 104 -2.53 -19.49 -13.72
C GLN A 104 -3.36 -19.62 -15.01
N PRO A 105 -4.35 -18.75 -15.25
CA PRO A 105 -5.15 -18.79 -16.48
C PRO A 105 -4.26 -18.67 -17.72
N LEU A 106 -4.40 -19.57 -18.70
CA LEU A 106 -3.61 -19.56 -19.94
C LEU A 106 -3.76 -18.25 -20.73
N GLU A 107 -4.88 -17.56 -20.57
CA GLU A 107 -5.18 -16.29 -21.22
C GLU A 107 -4.30 -15.12 -20.74
N SER A 108 -3.82 -15.15 -19.47
CA SER A 108 -2.94 -14.10 -18.94
C SER A 108 -1.59 -14.06 -19.66
N LYS A 109 -1.09 -15.20 -20.14
CA LYS A 109 0.17 -15.30 -20.91
C LYS A 109 0.12 -14.68 -22.30
N SER A 110 -1.08 -14.34 -22.80
CA SER A 110 -1.32 -14.02 -24.22
C SER A 110 -1.82 -12.60 -24.48
N LYS A 111 -2.40 -11.92 -23.49
CA LYS A 111 -2.51 -10.47 -23.53
C LYS A 111 -1.09 -9.93 -23.40
N LYS A 112 -0.74 -8.87 -24.14
CA LYS A 112 0.51 -8.14 -23.92
C LYS A 112 0.52 -7.67 -22.47
N ASP A 113 1.03 -8.51 -21.57
CA ASP A 113 1.64 -8.08 -20.33
C ASP A 113 2.68 -7.08 -20.79
N LYS A 114 2.33 -5.79 -20.73
CA LYS A 114 3.36 -4.79 -20.62
C LYS A 114 4.04 -5.18 -19.32
N ASP A 115 5.16 -5.89 -19.41
CA ASP A 115 6.01 -6.21 -18.28
C ASP A 115 6.14 -4.90 -17.50
N GLN A 116 5.39 -4.78 -16.41
CA GLN A 116 5.42 -3.58 -15.61
C GLN A 116 6.74 -3.65 -14.89
N GLU A 117 7.69 -2.83 -15.34
CA GLU A 117 9.00 -2.78 -14.72
C GLU A 117 8.83 -2.49 -13.23
N PRO A 118 9.67 -3.12 -12.37
CA PRO A 118 9.68 -2.82 -10.95
C PRO A 118 9.78 -1.31 -10.73
N SER A 119 8.88 -0.77 -9.92
CA SER A 119 8.77 0.67 -9.71
C SER A 119 9.18 1.06 -8.30
N LYS A 120 9.80 2.23 -8.17
CA LYS A 120 10.13 2.80 -6.86
C LYS A 120 8.90 3.42 -6.22
N TYR A 121 8.84 3.34 -4.90
CA TYR A 121 7.85 4.04 -4.09
C TYR A 121 8.53 4.69 -2.88
N GLU A 122 7.97 5.82 -2.44
CA GLU A 122 8.37 6.52 -1.23
C GLU A 122 7.63 5.96 0.00
N SER A 123 6.31 5.74 -0.11
CA SER A 123 5.53 5.14 0.96
C SER A 123 4.37 4.27 0.45
N ILE A 124 4.12 3.17 1.16
CA ILE A 124 2.87 2.41 1.08
C ILE A 124 2.35 2.23 2.49
N SER A 125 1.14 2.69 2.78
CA SER A 125 0.57 2.57 4.13
C SER A 125 -0.93 2.36 4.10
N GLY A 126 -1.48 1.76 5.15
CA GLY A 126 -2.92 1.62 5.26
C GLY A 126 -3.35 0.73 6.42
N ASP A 127 -4.61 0.89 6.79
CA ASP A 127 -5.32 0.03 7.72
C ASP A 127 -6.37 -0.78 6.98
N PHE A 128 -6.43 -2.07 7.30
CA PHE A 128 -7.36 -3.03 6.72
C PHE A 128 -8.12 -3.75 7.81
N ILE A 129 -9.41 -3.94 7.58
CA ILE A 129 -10.26 -4.86 8.34
C ILE A 129 -10.57 -6.04 7.41
N TYR A 130 -10.19 -7.23 7.84
CA TYR A 130 -10.51 -8.48 7.16
C TYR A 130 -11.77 -9.08 7.78
N THR A 131 -12.74 -9.42 6.94
CA THR A 131 -13.95 -10.12 7.35
C THR A 131 -14.24 -11.18 6.30
N ASP A 132 -14.14 -12.45 6.70
CA ASP A 132 -14.37 -13.62 5.84
C ASP A 132 -13.66 -13.51 4.48
N GLY A 133 -12.35 -13.23 4.53
CA GLY A 133 -11.51 -13.17 3.32
C GLY A 133 -11.61 -11.84 2.55
N VAL A 134 -12.51 -10.92 2.94
CA VAL A 134 -12.65 -9.61 2.32
C VAL A 134 -11.90 -8.55 3.13
N ALA A 135 -10.91 -7.91 2.52
CA ALA A 135 -10.13 -6.83 3.11
C ALA A 135 -10.74 -5.47 2.76
N LYS A 136 -11.14 -4.67 3.77
CA LYS A 136 -11.66 -3.31 3.58
C LYS A 136 -10.69 -2.27 4.11
N THR A 137 -10.47 -1.20 3.35
CA THR A 137 -9.62 -0.06 3.75
C THR A 137 -10.30 1.27 3.43
N ASN A 138 -9.98 2.29 4.23
CA ASN A 138 -10.42 3.67 4.00
C ASN A 138 -9.23 4.65 3.88
N ASN A 139 -8.00 4.14 3.88
CA ASN A 139 -6.80 4.95 3.99
C ASN A 139 -5.57 4.24 3.41
N LEU A 140 -5.74 3.38 2.40
CA LEU A 140 -4.60 2.84 1.68
C LEU A 140 -3.96 3.98 0.87
N VAL A 141 -2.66 4.17 1.05
CA VAL A 141 -1.85 5.19 0.39
C VAL A 141 -0.74 4.50 -0.36
N TYR A 142 -0.53 4.90 -1.61
CA TYR A 142 0.61 4.53 -2.43
C TYR A 142 1.25 5.80 -2.99
N GLU A 143 2.48 6.08 -2.59
CA GLU A 143 3.19 7.32 -2.90
C GLU A 143 4.50 7.03 -3.63
N THR A 144 4.72 7.75 -4.71
CA THR A 144 5.97 7.80 -5.47
C THR A 144 6.42 9.26 -5.56
N ASP A 145 7.63 9.48 -6.08
CA ASP A 145 8.18 10.79 -6.41
C ASP A 145 7.28 11.64 -7.33
N GLN A 146 6.52 10.99 -8.22
CA GLN A 146 5.66 11.65 -9.22
C GLN A 146 4.19 11.77 -8.80
N ARG A 147 3.69 10.93 -7.89
CA ARG A 147 2.26 10.89 -7.55
C ARG A 147 1.99 10.31 -6.18
N LYS A 148 0.89 10.74 -5.58
CA LYS A 148 0.29 10.11 -4.40
C LYS A 148 -1.10 9.62 -4.72
N SER A 149 -1.37 8.36 -4.42
CA SER A 149 -2.67 7.72 -4.61
C SER A 149 -3.25 7.36 -3.26
N ALA A 150 -4.52 7.69 -3.08
CA ALA A 150 -5.33 7.31 -1.94
C ALA A 150 -6.41 6.35 -2.44
N ILE A 151 -6.58 5.23 -1.76
CA ILE A 151 -7.42 4.12 -2.19
C ILE A 151 -8.38 3.77 -1.05
N VAL A 152 -9.66 3.68 -1.39
CA VAL A 152 -10.74 3.33 -0.46
C VAL A 152 -11.60 2.25 -1.10
N GLY A 153 -11.94 1.20 -0.37
CA GLY A 153 -12.81 0.15 -0.89
C GLY A 153 -12.54 -1.21 -0.28
N LYS A 154 -12.83 -2.25 -1.07
CA LYS A 154 -12.70 -3.65 -0.68
C LYS A 154 -11.89 -4.45 -1.70
N PHE A 155 -11.17 -5.44 -1.20
CA PHE A 155 -10.45 -6.45 -1.94
C PHE A 155 -10.94 -7.81 -1.46
N ASP A 156 -11.52 -8.60 -2.35
CA ASP A 156 -12.06 -9.92 -2.06
C ASP A 156 -11.03 -11.00 -2.42
N LEU A 157 -10.49 -11.69 -1.43
CA LEU A 157 -9.51 -12.76 -1.66
C LEU A 157 -10.18 -14.09 -2.05
N ASN A 158 -11.50 -14.21 -1.93
CA ASN A 158 -12.23 -15.40 -2.34
C ASN A 158 -12.41 -15.42 -3.85
N ASP A 159 -12.84 -14.27 -4.40
CA ASP A 159 -13.12 -14.09 -5.83
C ASP A 159 -11.94 -13.46 -6.59
N LEU A 160 -10.91 -13.00 -5.87
CA LEU A 160 -9.75 -12.26 -6.42
C LEU A 160 -10.19 -11.01 -7.18
N GLU A 161 -11.16 -10.27 -6.62
CA GLU A 161 -11.75 -9.07 -7.19
C GLU A 161 -11.62 -7.86 -6.27
N MET A 162 -11.56 -6.67 -6.87
CA MET A 162 -11.58 -5.41 -6.16
C MET A 162 -12.81 -4.58 -6.51
N ASP A 163 -13.21 -3.74 -5.56
CA ASP A 163 -14.19 -2.68 -5.74
C ASP A 163 -13.71 -1.49 -4.92
N THR A 164 -13.04 -0.57 -5.60
CA THR A 164 -12.33 0.53 -4.98
C THR A 164 -12.53 1.83 -5.73
N VAL A 165 -12.37 2.92 -4.99
CA VAL A 165 -12.25 4.27 -5.53
C VAL A 165 -10.83 4.75 -5.26
N VAL A 166 -10.17 5.25 -6.31
CA VAL A 166 -8.79 5.72 -6.25
C VAL A 166 -8.75 7.21 -6.55
N GLY A 167 -8.28 8.00 -5.60
CA GLY A 167 -7.94 9.40 -5.80
C GLY A 167 -6.44 9.55 -6.04
N VAL A 168 -6.04 10.20 -7.12
CA VAL A 168 -4.63 10.39 -7.50
C VAL A 168 -4.32 11.87 -7.53
N ALA A 169 -3.40 12.31 -6.68
CA ALA A 169 -2.73 13.59 -6.81
C ALA A 169 -1.44 13.38 -7.61
N HIS A 170 -1.34 14.01 -8.77
CA HIS A 170 -0.06 14.15 -9.45
C HIS A 170 0.76 15.20 -8.70
N LEU A 171 2.03 14.90 -8.43
CA LEU A 171 2.99 15.78 -7.77
C LEU A 171 3.96 16.40 -8.80
N PRO A 172 3.49 17.20 -9.78
CA PRO A 172 4.39 17.80 -10.75
C PRO A 172 5.30 18.82 -10.04
N GLY A 173 6.59 18.52 -9.86
CA GLY A 173 7.52 19.60 -9.48
C GLY A 173 8.84 19.31 -8.77
N LEU A 174 9.26 18.07 -8.45
CA LEU A 174 10.56 17.91 -7.80
C LEU A 174 11.73 18.35 -8.72
N ASP A 175 11.67 17.99 -10.00
CA ASP A 175 12.66 18.43 -11.01
C ASP A 175 12.57 19.92 -11.36
N LYS A 176 11.38 20.53 -11.24
CA LYS A 176 11.23 21.98 -11.48
C LYS A 176 11.78 22.81 -10.31
N LEU A 177 11.70 22.29 -9.08
CA LEU A 177 12.25 22.93 -7.88
C LEU A 177 13.79 22.85 -7.85
N LEU A 178 14.38 21.72 -8.28
CA LEU A 178 15.84 21.54 -8.34
C LEU A 178 16.50 22.34 -9.47
N ASN A 179 15.79 22.58 -10.58
CA ASN A 179 16.29 23.39 -11.70
C ASN A 179 16.15 24.92 -11.48
N GLN A 180 15.65 25.39 -10.33
CA GLN A 180 15.32 26.80 -10.07
C GLN A 180 16.24 27.52 -9.07
N ILE A 181 17.32 26.89 -8.60
CA ILE A 181 18.34 27.56 -7.77
C ILE A 181 19.64 27.59 -8.58
N PRO A 182 20.12 28.78 -8.99
CA PRO A 182 20.99 29.49 -8.04
C PRO A 182 20.60 30.93 -7.65
N LEU A 183 19.94 31.74 -8.50
CA LEU A 183 19.94 33.20 -8.30
C LEU A 183 18.67 33.96 -8.73
N VAL A 184 17.64 33.32 -9.29
CA VAL A 184 16.45 34.02 -9.81
C VAL A 184 15.19 33.18 -9.58
N GLY A 185 14.31 33.59 -8.66
CA GLY A 185 13.05 32.87 -8.42
C GLY A 185 11.95 33.64 -7.69
N SER A 186 12.19 34.91 -7.32
CA SER A 186 11.30 35.74 -6.50
C SER A 186 9.95 36.12 -7.15
N ILE A 187 9.65 35.62 -8.35
CA ILE A 187 8.51 36.04 -9.19
C ILE A 187 7.60 34.85 -9.59
N LEU A 188 8.00 33.60 -9.38
CA LEU A 188 7.21 32.45 -9.83
C LEU A 188 6.35 31.93 -8.67
N THR A 189 5.03 31.80 -8.87
CA THR A 189 3.98 31.20 -7.99
C THR A 189 3.04 32.14 -7.21
N ALA A 190 2.81 33.37 -7.66
CA ALA A 190 1.63 34.15 -7.25
C ALA A 190 0.32 33.50 -7.77
N GLY A 191 -0.28 32.63 -6.95
CA GLY A 191 -1.59 32.00 -7.15
C GLY A 191 -1.81 30.92 -6.09
N ASP A 192 -2.88 31.02 -5.31
CA ASP A 192 -3.15 30.22 -4.09
C ASP A 192 -3.40 28.71 -4.32
N GLU A 193 -3.13 28.17 -5.51
CA GLU A 193 -3.35 26.76 -5.85
C GLU A 193 -2.10 26.15 -6.50
N GLY A 194 -1.03 26.05 -5.73
CA GLY A 194 0.18 25.31 -6.08
C GLY A 194 -0.08 23.82 -6.35
N SER A 195 -0.46 23.50 -7.58
CA SER A 195 0.13 22.44 -8.39
C SER A 195 -0.24 20.96 -8.17
N LEU A 196 -1.38 20.59 -7.56
CA LEU A 196 -1.83 19.19 -7.52
C LEU A 196 -3.10 18.92 -8.35
N ILE A 197 -2.94 18.28 -9.51
CA ILE A 197 -4.08 17.76 -10.28
C ILE A 197 -4.59 16.50 -9.57
N LYS A 198 -5.85 16.54 -9.14
CA LYS A 198 -6.54 15.43 -8.48
C LYS A 198 -7.49 14.76 -9.49
N THR A 199 -7.24 13.48 -9.79
CA THR A 199 -8.11 12.65 -10.63
C THR A 199 -8.68 11.49 -9.81
N TYR A 200 -9.88 11.03 -10.16
CA TYR A 200 -10.57 9.98 -9.42
C TYR A 200 -11.03 8.88 -10.36
N TYR A 201 -10.93 7.64 -9.91
CA TYR A 201 -11.28 6.46 -10.68
C TYR A 201 -12.08 5.47 -9.85
N ASP A 202 -13.12 4.91 -10.43
CA ASP A 202 -13.70 3.65 -10.01
C ASP A 202 -12.84 2.51 -10.58
N VAL A 203 -12.43 1.58 -9.74
CA VAL A 203 -11.63 0.40 -10.13
C VAL A 203 -12.34 -0.85 -9.61
N LYS A 204 -12.88 -1.65 -10.53
CA LYS A 204 -13.77 -2.79 -10.22
C LYS A 204 -13.43 -4.03 -11.03
N GLY A 205 -13.61 -5.21 -10.44
CA GLY A 205 -13.43 -6.50 -11.11
C GLY A 205 -12.13 -7.23 -10.71
N PRO A 206 -11.66 -8.20 -11.51
CA PRO A 206 -10.54 -9.07 -11.14
C PRO A 206 -9.25 -8.30 -10.85
N PHE A 207 -8.44 -8.77 -9.89
CA PHE A 207 -7.16 -8.15 -9.53
C PHE A 207 -6.20 -8.00 -10.72
N ASP A 208 -6.21 -8.98 -11.62
CA ASP A 208 -5.28 -9.04 -12.76
C ASP A 208 -5.67 -8.09 -13.89
N ASN A 209 -6.97 -7.79 -14.02
CA ASN A 209 -7.48 -6.95 -15.10
C ASN A 209 -8.80 -6.27 -14.67
N PRO A 210 -8.74 -5.30 -13.74
CA PRO A 210 -9.91 -4.57 -13.32
C PRO A 210 -10.31 -3.54 -14.38
N GLU A 211 -11.60 -3.24 -14.45
CA GLU A 211 -12.12 -2.10 -15.18
C GLU A 211 -11.77 -0.81 -14.42
N VAL A 212 -11.21 0.18 -15.13
CA VAL A 212 -10.82 1.48 -14.59
C VAL A 212 -11.61 2.57 -15.29
N THR A 213 -12.49 3.24 -14.57
CA THR A 213 -13.36 4.31 -15.10
C THR A 213 -13.08 5.63 -14.39
N ALA A 214 -12.75 6.68 -15.15
CA ALA A 214 -12.60 8.02 -14.58
C ALA A 214 -13.95 8.56 -14.11
N ILE A 215 -14.00 9.12 -12.90
CA ILE A 215 -15.22 9.68 -12.31
C ILE A 215 -15.02 11.14 -11.93
N PRO A 216 -16.04 12.00 -12.11
CA PRO A 216 -15.95 13.40 -11.71
C PRO A 216 -15.96 13.49 -10.17
N PHE A 217 -15.20 14.44 -9.62
CA PHE A 217 -15.15 14.68 -8.16
C PHE A 217 -16.54 14.86 -7.53
N THR A 218 -17.48 15.47 -8.26
CA THR A 218 -18.87 15.70 -7.83
C THR A 218 -19.67 14.42 -7.63
N SER A 219 -19.25 13.28 -8.20
CA SER A 219 -19.90 11.98 -8.00
C SER A 219 -19.48 11.28 -6.70
N LEU A 220 -18.42 11.76 -6.04
CA LEU A 220 -17.94 11.17 -4.80
C LEU A 220 -18.88 11.50 -3.64
N SER A 221 -19.17 10.49 -2.83
CA SER A 221 -19.87 10.74 -1.55
C SER A 221 -19.02 11.63 -0.65
N LYS A 222 -19.66 12.51 0.14
CA LYS A 222 -18.97 13.40 1.08
C LYS A 222 -18.00 12.66 2.01
N LYS A 223 -18.35 11.42 2.38
CA LYS A 223 -17.50 10.54 3.18
C LYS A 223 -16.17 10.23 2.46
N PHE A 224 -16.22 9.80 1.20
CA PHE A 224 -15.02 9.50 0.42
C PHE A 224 -14.22 10.77 0.10
N THR A 225 -14.90 11.87 -0.23
CA THR A 225 -14.25 13.17 -0.43
C THR A 225 -13.40 13.58 0.77
N GLY A 226 -13.92 13.50 1.99
CA GLY A 226 -13.18 13.85 3.20
C GLY A 226 -11.97 12.94 3.45
N LEU A 227 -12.08 11.64 3.14
CA LEU A 227 -10.96 10.70 3.24
C LEU A 227 -9.84 11.05 2.27
N PHE A 228 -10.17 11.32 1.01
CA PHE A 228 -9.18 11.72 0.00
C PHE A 228 -8.55 13.08 0.30
N GLN A 229 -9.33 14.05 0.75
CA GLN A 229 -8.81 15.36 1.15
C GLN A 229 -7.80 15.21 2.28
N GLY A 230 -8.14 14.51 3.37
CA GLY A 230 -7.20 14.33 4.49
C GLY A 230 -5.92 13.62 4.10
N VAL A 231 -6.00 12.57 3.26
CA VAL A 231 -4.81 11.83 2.81
C VAL A 231 -3.93 12.67 1.88
N LEU A 232 -4.51 13.44 0.96
CA LEU A 232 -3.74 14.19 -0.04
C LEU A 232 -3.23 15.53 0.51
N GLN A 233 -3.97 16.20 1.41
CA GLN A 233 -3.54 17.45 2.06
C GLN A 233 -2.31 17.24 2.96
N SER A 234 -2.21 16.09 3.64
CA SER A 234 -1.01 15.79 4.44
C SER A 234 0.29 15.79 3.61
N SER A 235 0.23 15.58 2.30
CA SER A 235 1.40 15.72 1.41
C SER A 235 1.64 17.16 0.98
N GLU A 236 0.60 17.96 0.74
CA GLU A 236 0.75 19.40 0.48
C GLU A 236 1.48 20.07 1.65
N GLU A 237 1.11 19.75 2.88
CA GLU A 237 1.79 20.25 4.08
C GLU A 237 3.26 19.82 4.14
N ILE A 238 3.57 18.54 3.87
CA ILE A 238 4.96 18.02 3.86
C ILE A 238 5.81 18.69 2.78
N LEU A 239 5.26 18.89 1.57
CA LEU A 239 5.96 19.52 0.45
C LEU A 239 6.21 21.02 0.70
N ASN A 240 5.32 21.66 1.47
CA ASN A 240 5.38 23.09 1.78
C ASN A 240 6.10 23.41 3.10
N LEU A 241 6.68 22.42 3.79
CA LEU A 241 7.45 22.67 5.02
C LEU A 241 8.66 23.56 4.70
N PRO A 242 8.80 24.76 5.33
CA PRO A 242 10.00 25.55 5.17
C PRO A 242 11.19 24.81 5.79
N LYS A 243 12.26 24.63 5.01
CA LYS A 243 13.56 24.16 5.52
C LYS A 243 14.12 25.21 6.49
N LYS A 244 13.77 25.15 7.78
CA LYS A 244 14.56 25.78 8.84
C LYS A 244 15.05 24.73 9.80
N ILE A 245 16.31 24.35 9.66
CA ILE A 245 17.15 24.04 10.81
C ILE A 245 18.16 25.18 10.87
N GLY A 246 18.02 26.03 11.89
CA GLY A 246 18.92 27.14 12.12
C GLY A 246 20.32 26.62 12.41
N VAL A 247 21.28 27.04 11.58
CA VAL A 247 22.67 27.17 12.03
C VAL A 247 22.67 28.44 12.87
N GLY A 248 22.59 28.27 14.19
CA GLY A 248 22.93 29.36 15.10
C GLY A 248 24.41 29.65 14.92
N GLU A 249 24.71 30.89 14.53
CA GLU A 249 26.05 31.45 14.49
C GLU A 249 26.74 31.21 15.82
N ILE A 250 27.92 30.59 15.76
CA ILE A 250 28.94 30.74 16.79
C ILE A 250 29.63 32.05 16.43
N THR A 251 29.30 33.12 17.15
CA THR A 251 30.14 34.32 17.18
C THR A 251 31.14 34.17 18.32
N ASP A 252 32.39 34.53 18.01
CA ASP A 252 33.62 34.42 18.81
C ASP A 252 33.53 34.90 20.28
#